data_AF-A0A924ZSM9-F1
#
_entry.id   AF-A0A924ZSM9-F1
#
_cell.length_a   1.000
_cell.length_b   1.000
_cell.length_c   1.000
_cell.angle_alpha   90.00
_cell.angle_beta   90.00
_cell.angle_gamma   90.00
#
_symmetry.space_group_name_H-M   'P 1'
#
loop_
_entity.id
_entity.type
_entity.pdbx_description
1 polymer ?
#
loop_
_entity_poly.entity_id
_entity_poly.type
_entity_poly.pdbx_seq_one_letter_code
_entity_poly.pdbx_strand_id
1 'polypeptide(L)' 'MYTPEIYKNENSEEINKFLQENSFGILINQSNGKLCATHIPLELDVNKEGEDVLYGHISKENPQWKGFTDN' A
#
# COMPACT_ATOMS: atom_id res chain seq x y z
N MET A 1 -13.25 0.85 -5.47
CA MET A 1 -13.41 1.28 -6.87
C MET A 1 -13.91 0.10 -7.68
N TYR A 2 -14.76 0.32 -8.69
CA TYR A 2 -15.16 -0.75 -9.63
C TYR A 2 -14.06 -0.94 -10.67
N THR A 3 -13.64 -2.19 -10.89
CA THR A 3 -12.71 -2.56 -11.96
C THR A 3 -13.47 -3.44 -12.96
N PRO A 4 -13.64 -3.01 -14.21
CA PRO A 4 -14.28 -3.83 -15.26
C PRO A 4 -13.55 -5.17 -15.45
N GLU A 5 -14.30 -6.23 -15.80
CA GLU A 5 -13.75 -7.60 -15.92
C GLU A 5 -12.56 -7.70 -16.87
N ILE A 6 -12.62 -7.00 -18.01
CA ILE A 6 -11.54 -6.99 -19.01
C ILE A 6 -10.23 -6.36 -18.51
N TYR A 7 -10.27 -5.61 -17.39
CA TYR A 7 -9.10 -4.97 -16.78
C TYR A 7 -8.70 -5.62 -15.46
N LYS A 8 -9.43 -6.65 -15.00
CA LYS A 8 -9.15 -7.32 -13.74
C LYS A 8 -8.01 -8.31 -13.97
N ASN A 9 -6.87 -8.08 -13.32
CA ASN A 9 -5.85 -9.12 -13.16
C ASN A 9 -6.13 -9.87 -11.85
N GLU A 10 -6.34 -11.18 -11.93
CA GLU A 10 -6.53 -12.07 -10.77
C GLU A 10 -5.36 -13.06 -10.60
N ASN A 11 -4.33 -12.96 -11.44
CA ASN A 11 -3.13 -13.79 -11.33
C ASN A 11 -2.20 -13.23 -10.24
N SER A 12 -2.24 -13.83 -9.05
CA SER A 12 -1.42 -13.40 -7.92
C SER A 12 0.08 -13.38 -8.20
N GLU A 13 0.60 -14.29 -9.04
CA GLU A 13 2.02 -14.34 -9.37
C GLU A 13 2.44 -13.12 -10.21
N GLU A 14 1.63 -12.73 -11.19
CA GLU A 14 1.86 -11.51 -11.98
C GLU A 14 1.76 -10.25 -11.11
N ILE A 15 0.77 -10.22 -10.20
CA ILE A 15 0.58 -9.09 -9.28
C ILE A 15 1.78 -8.95 -8.35
N ASN A 16 2.22 -10.04 -7.71
CA ASN A 16 3.35 -10.03 -6.79
C ASN A 16 4.65 -9.63 -7.51
N LYS A 17 4.89 -10.19 -8.70
CA LYS A 17 6.03 -9.80 -9.54
C LYS A 17 6.00 -8.32 -9.89
N PHE A 18 4.84 -7.79 -10.30
CA PHE A 18 4.69 -6.38 -10.62
C PHE A 18 5.01 -5.47 -9.41
N LEU A 19 4.53 -5.82 -8.21
CA LEU A 19 4.79 -5.08 -6.98
C LEU A 19 6.28 -5.11 -6.58
N GLN A 20 6.93 -6.25 -6.76
CA GLN A 20 8.38 -6.39 -6.51
C GLN A 20 9.23 -5.60 -7.52
N GLU A 21 8.84 -5.59 -8.79
CA GLU A 21 9.54 -4.82 -9.84
C GLU A 21 9.28 -3.31 -9.75
N ASN A 22 8.15 -2.91 -9.13
CA ASN A 22 7.69 -1.53 -9.04
C ASN A 22 7.31 -1.16 -7.61
N SER A 23 8.30 -1.10 -6.72
CA SER A 23 8.10 -0.87 -5.28
C SER A 23 7.77 0.59 -4.90
N PHE A 24 6.71 1.13 -5.51
CA PHE A 24 6.23 2.49 -5.28
C PHE A 24 4.71 2.51 -5.37
N GLY A 25 4.06 3.18 -4.43
CA GLY A 25 2.61 3.27 -4.40
C GLY A 25 2.11 4.57 -3.81
N ILE A 26 0.78 4.70 -3.77
CA ILE A 26 0.10 5.81 -3.11
C ILE A 26 -0.57 5.27 -1.85
N LEU A 27 -0.04 5.65 -0.69
CA LEU A 27 -0.64 5.34 0.60
C LEU A 27 -1.77 6.32 0.87
N ILE A 28 -3.00 5.81 0.92
CA ILE A 28 -4.21 6.61 1.15
C ILE A 28 -4.81 6.23 2.51
N ASN A 29 -5.06 7.22 3.36
CA ASN A 29 -5.82 7.06 4.59
C ASN A 29 -6.60 8.35 4.91
N GLN A 30 -7.38 8.31 5.99
CA GLN A 30 -7.96 9.51 6.57
C GLN A 30 -7.10 9.98 7.75
N SER A 31 -6.67 11.24 7.71
CA SER A 31 -5.99 11.90 8.84
C SER A 31 -6.68 13.23 9.12
N ASN A 32 -7.05 13.46 10.39
CA ASN A 32 -7.78 14.65 10.84
C ASN A 32 -9.09 14.91 10.06
N GLY A 33 -9.84 13.85 9.74
CA GLY A 33 -11.10 13.95 9.00
C GLY A 33 -10.96 14.34 7.52
N LYS A 34 -9.74 14.29 6.97
CA LYS A 34 -9.43 14.56 5.56
C LYS A 34 -8.72 13.39 4.93
N LEU A 35 -8.94 13.20 3.63
CA LEU A 35 -8.16 12.24 2.85
C LEU A 35 -6.72 12.74 2.69
N CYS A 36 -5.77 11.87 3.01
CA CYS A 36 -4.35 12.06 2.77
C CYS A 36 -3.87 10.98 1.79
N ALA A 37 -3.09 11.39 0.78
CA ALA A 37 -2.52 10.51 -0.23
C ALA A 37 -1.04 10.86 -0.42
N THR A 38 -0.15 9.94 -0.08
CA THR A 38 1.31 10.15 -0.19
C THR A 38 1.90 9.12 -1.13
N HIS A 39 2.67 9.59 -2.11
CA HIS A 39 3.52 8.75 -2.94
C HIS A 39 4.72 8.28 -2.12
N ILE A 40 4.90 6.98 -1.95
CA ILE A 40 5.86 6.40 -1.02
C ILE A 40 6.38 5.07 -1.56
N PRO A 41 7.67 4.74 -1.34
CA PRO A 41 8.17 3.39 -1.54
C PRO A 41 7.36 2.37 -0.72
N LEU A 42 6.89 1.32 -1.39
CA LEU A 42 6.16 0.20 -0.80
C LEU A 42 6.71 -1.09 -1.39
N GLU A 43 7.37 -1.88 -0.56
CA GLU A 43 8.05 -3.12 -0.96
C GLU A 43 7.22 -4.32 -0.54
N LEU A 44 7.03 -5.28 -1.45
CA LEU A 44 6.39 -6.55 -1.15
C LEU A 44 7.45 -7.57 -0.72
N ASP A 45 7.28 -8.15 0.47
CA ASP A 45 8.17 -9.20 0.99
C ASP A 45 7.35 -10.24 1.77
N VAL A 46 7.96 -11.39 2.07
CA VAL A 46 7.34 -12.48 2.83
C VAL A 46 7.78 -12.39 4.29
N ASN A 47 6.82 -12.27 5.20
CA ASN A 47 7.11 -12.19 6.63
C ASN A 47 7.57 -13.55 7.20
N LYS A 48 7.94 -13.58 8.48
CA LYS A 48 8.40 -14.82 9.16
C LYS A 48 7.33 -15.92 9.24
N GLU A 49 6.07 -15.57 9.06
CA GLU A 49 4.92 -16.48 9.11
C GLU A 49 4.57 -17.02 7.70
N GLY A 50 5.28 -16.55 6.66
CA GLY A 50 5.08 -16.99 5.28
C GLY A 50 4.01 -16.19 4.53
N GLU A 51 3.61 -15.02 5.03
CA GLU A 51 2.58 -14.18 4.43
C GLU A 51 3.19 -13.03 3.62
N ASP A 52 2.53 -12.69 2.51
CA ASP A 52 2.86 -11.51 1.71
C ASP A 52 2.52 -10.21 2.46
N VAL A 53 3.52 -9.35 2.68
CA VAL A 53 3.40 -8.09 3.43
C VAL A 53 3.99 -6.92 2.63
N LEU A 54 3.27 -5.80 2.61
CA LEU A 54 3.77 -4.53 2.08
C LEU A 54 4.46 -3.73 3.19
N TYR A 55 5.74 -3.45 3.01
CA TYR A 55 6.55 -2.61 3.89
C TYR A 55 6.71 -1.20 3.33
N GLY A 56 6.49 -0.20 4.17
CA GLY A 56 6.75 1.20 3.86
C GLY A 56 7.12 1.97 5.11
N HIS A 57 7.69 3.17 4.96
CA HIS A 57 8.14 3.97 6.10
C HIS A 57 7.60 5.40 6.05
N ILE A 58 6.88 5.79 7.10
CA ILE A 58 6.39 7.15 7.27
C ILE A 58 6.97 7.79 8.53
N SER A 59 7.44 9.03 8.41
CA SER A 59 7.97 9.79 9.55
C SER A 59 6.87 10.14 10.56
N LYS A 60 7.22 10.14 11.85
CA LYS A 60 6.37 10.70 12.93
C LYS A 60 6.12 12.22 12.82
N GLU A 61 6.83 12.92 11.94
CA GLU A 61 6.50 14.32 11.65
C GLU A 61 5.50 14.46 10.49
N ASN A 62 5.27 13.40 9.71
CA ASN A 62 4.28 13.42 8.63
C ASN A 62 2.87 13.26 9.22
N PRO A 63 1.97 14.26 9.18
CA PRO A 63 0.66 14.20 9.82
C PRO A 63 -0.20 12.98 9.44
N GLN A 64 0.08 12.35 8.30
CA GLN A 64 -0.58 11.14 7.86
C GLN A 64 -0.41 9.94 8.83
N TRP A 65 0.72 9.84 9.58
CA TRP A 65 0.96 8.71 10.49
C TRP A 65 -0.10 8.62 11.60
N LYS A 66 -0.59 9.77 12.08
CA LYS A 66 -1.62 9.85 13.14
C LYS A 66 -2.94 9.20 12.69
N GLY A 67 -3.22 9.24 11.40
CA GLY A 67 -4.43 8.60 10.85
C GLY A 67 -4.50 7.09 11.05
N PHE A 68 -3.36 6.41 11.31
CA PHE A 68 -3.30 4.97 11.59
C PHE A 68 -3.43 4.62 13.07
N THR A 69 -3.38 5.59 13.99
CA THR A 69 -3.72 5.36 15.40
C THR A 69 -5.19 5.63 15.67
N ASP A 70 -5.81 6.47 14.84
CA ASP A 70 -7.14 7.02 15.08
C ASP A 70 -8.26 6.21 14.37
N ASN A 71 -7.91 5.32 13.43
CA ASN A 71 -8.82 4.46 12.66
C ASN A 71 -8.18 3.09 12.37
#